data_AF-A0A3N5Q2I6-F1
#
_entry.id   AF-A0A3N5Q2I6-F1
#
_cell.length_a   1.000
_cell.length_b   1.000
_cell.length_c   1.000
_cell.angle_alpha   90.00
_cell.angle_beta   90.00
_cell.angle_gamma   90.00
#
_symmetry.space_group_name_H-M   'P 1'
#
loop_
_entity.id
_entity.type
_entity.pdbx_description
1 polymer ?
#
loop_
_entity_poly.entity_id
_entity_poly.type
_entity_poly.pdbx_seq_one_letter_code
_entity_poly.pdbx_strand_id
1 'polypeptide(L)'
;MFTSCEKDKEHDKIEPSDKLEQFGILGKWGHQSITINGITDMSIRYDTIEFILDSEINDLKGEFRSKGVGYETNGQFELDTVNKIIHFDFNNTQKSYVFHISDDSMTFTYSEDNIEIIEAWRKEE
;
A
#
# COMPACT_ATOMS: atom_id res chain seq x y z
N MET A 1 3.03 -47.20 -37.83
CA MET A 1 2.11 -46.05 -37.75
C MET A 1 2.03 -45.66 -36.29
N PHE A 2 2.70 -44.57 -35.91
CA PHE A 2 2.61 -44.04 -34.55
C PHE A 2 1.51 -43.00 -34.53
N THR A 3 0.49 -43.27 -33.72
CA THR A 3 -0.71 -42.45 -33.56
C THR A 3 -0.37 -41.13 -32.86
N SER A 4 -0.97 -40.08 -33.41
CA SER A 4 -0.99 -38.68 -33.00
C SER A 4 -0.95 -38.41 -31.49
N CYS A 5 -0.05 -37.53 -31.04
CA CYS A 5 -0.20 -36.83 -29.77
C CYS A 5 -1.18 -35.67 -29.96
N GLU A 6 -2.43 -35.86 -29.59
CA GLU A 6 -3.31 -34.75 -29.24
C GLU A 6 -2.82 -34.23 -27.87
N LYS A 7 -2.07 -33.12 -27.89
CA LYS A 7 -1.80 -32.36 -26.66
C LYS A 7 -3.04 -31.54 -26.36
N ASP A 8 -3.72 -31.97 -25.31
CA ASP A 8 -4.83 -31.28 -24.68
C ASP A 8 -4.49 -29.80 -24.49
N LYS A 9 -5.43 -28.96 -24.92
CA LYS A 9 -5.46 -27.53 -24.64
C LYS A 9 -5.77 -27.36 -23.16
N GLU A 10 -4.75 -27.33 -22.31
CA GLU A 10 -4.87 -26.67 -21.01
C GLU A 10 -5.23 -25.21 -21.29
N HIS A 11 -6.50 -24.90 -21.09
CA HIS A 11 -6.92 -23.53 -20.80
C HIS A 11 -6.14 -23.12 -19.56
N ASP A 12 -5.09 -22.32 -19.73
CA ASP A 12 -4.55 -21.46 -18.69
C ASP A 12 -5.74 -20.65 -18.14
N LYS A 13 -6.34 -21.15 -17.07
CA LYS A 13 -7.24 -20.35 -16.24
C LYS A 13 -6.33 -19.35 -15.57
N ILE A 14 -6.12 -18.21 -16.23
CA ILE A 14 -5.54 -17.04 -15.59
C ILE A 14 -6.45 -16.75 -14.40
N GLU A 15 -5.97 -17.04 -13.19
CA GLU A 15 -6.67 -16.66 -11.98
C GLU A 15 -6.83 -15.13 -12.00
N PRO A 16 -8.01 -14.59 -11.67
CA PRO A 16 -8.20 -13.16 -11.65
C PRO A 16 -7.25 -12.56 -10.59
N SER A 17 -6.31 -11.75 -11.07
CA SER A 17 -5.41 -10.95 -10.23
C SER A 17 -6.22 -9.86 -9.51
N ASP A 18 -5.89 -9.65 -8.24
CA ASP A 18 -6.50 -8.62 -7.42
C ASP A 18 -6.22 -7.22 -8.00
N LYS A 19 -7.23 -6.36 -8.02
CA LYS A 19 -7.09 -5.02 -8.61
C LYS A 19 -6.07 -4.13 -7.89
N LEU A 20 -5.70 -4.41 -6.64
CA LEU A 20 -4.64 -3.69 -5.94
C LEU A 20 -3.24 -3.95 -6.51
N GLU A 21 -3.01 -5.11 -7.11
CA GLU A 21 -1.68 -5.50 -7.62
C GLU A 21 -1.14 -4.49 -8.64
N GLN A 22 -2.02 -3.92 -9.48
CA GLN A 22 -1.64 -2.96 -10.50
C GLN A 22 -1.14 -1.61 -9.96
N PHE A 23 -1.38 -1.31 -8.67
CA PHE A 23 -1.00 -0.02 -8.05
C PHE A 23 0.35 -0.06 -7.34
N GLY A 24 1.00 -1.23 -7.25
CA GLY A 24 2.33 -1.36 -6.66
C GLY A 24 2.39 -1.18 -5.14
N ILE A 25 1.25 -0.97 -4.46
CA ILE A 25 1.16 -0.68 -3.02
C ILE A 25 1.48 -1.87 -2.12
N LEU A 26 1.27 -3.08 -2.61
CA LEU A 26 1.42 -4.29 -1.81
C LEU A 26 2.87 -4.52 -1.36
N GLY A 27 3.01 -5.12 -0.19
CA GLY A 27 4.28 -5.41 0.44
C GLY A 27 4.59 -4.48 1.60
N LYS A 28 5.84 -4.54 2.07
CA LYS A 28 6.31 -3.83 3.25
C LYS A 28 7.07 -2.57 2.88
N TRP A 29 6.84 -1.51 3.65
CA TRP A 29 7.42 -0.19 3.45
C TRP A 29 8.03 0.32 4.74
N GLY A 30 9.25 0.83 4.65
CA GLY A 30 9.97 1.47 5.76
C GLY A 30 9.91 3.00 5.64
N HIS A 31 9.60 3.67 6.75
CA HIS A 31 9.55 5.12 6.82
C HIS A 31 10.95 5.73 6.64
N GLN A 32 11.11 6.62 5.66
CA GLN A 32 12.40 7.24 5.32
C GLN A 32 12.58 8.63 5.92
N SER A 33 11.56 9.48 5.78
CA SER A 33 11.67 10.88 6.21
C SER A 33 10.30 11.51 6.42
N ILE A 34 10.26 12.56 7.21
CA ILE A 34 9.09 13.42 7.36
C ILE A 34 9.48 14.85 6.99
N THR A 35 8.65 15.52 6.22
CA THR A 35 8.83 16.94 5.88
C THR A 35 7.69 17.73 6.51
N ILE A 36 8.04 18.72 7.33
CA ILE A 36 7.08 19.59 8.02
C ILE A 36 7.38 21.02 7.62
N ASN A 37 6.41 21.71 7.01
CA ASN A 37 6.60 23.07 6.47
C ASN A 37 7.85 23.21 5.58
N GLY A 38 8.11 22.21 4.74
CA GLY A 38 9.27 22.18 3.84
C GLY A 38 10.62 21.85 4.49
N ILE A 39 10.66 21.59 5.80
CA ILE A 39 11.86 21.14 6.51
C ILE A 39 11.82 19.62 6.65
N THR A 40 12.78 18.93 6.03
CA THR A 40 12.85 17.46 6.04
C THR A 40 13.73 16.95 7.18
N ASP A 41 13.16 16.07 7.99
CA ASP A 41 13.85 15.25 8.98
C ASP A 41 14.08 13.84 8.44
N MET A 42 15.36 13.47 8.30
CA MET A 42 15.84 12.15 7.85
C MET A 42 16.44 11.33 9.01
N SER A 43 16.07 11.64 10.25
CA SER A 43 16.47 10.83 11.40
C SER A 43 16.05 9.37 11.21
N ILE A 44 16.88 8.44 11.71
CA ILE A 44 16.60 7.01 11.61
C ILE A 44 15.27 6.72 12.29
N ARG A 45 14.35 6.13 11.53
CA ARG A 45 13.03 5.68 11.97
C ARG A 45 12.93 4.18 11.72
N TYR A 46 12.23 3.49 12.61
CA TYR A 46 12.04 2.03 12.54
C TYR A 46 10.57 1.69 12.25
N ASP A 47 9.84 2.69 11.79
CA ASP A 47 8.44 2.64 11.48
C ASP A 47 8.24 1.95 10.14
N THR A 48 7.33 0.99 10.11
CA THR A 48 7.00 0.17 8.95
C THR A 48 5.51 0.12 8.75
N ILE A 49 5.09 -0.06 7.51
CA ILE A 49 3.72 -0.38 7.13
C ILE A 49 3.73 -1.48 6.06
N GLU A 50 2.97 -2.54 6.28
CA GLU A 50 2.79 -3.65 5.35
C GLU A 50 1.35 -3.62 4.83
N PHE A 51 1.19 -3.65 3.49
CA PHE A 51 -0.10 -3.74 2.81
C PHE A 51 -0.28 -5.14 2.24
N ILE A 52 -1.43 -5.74 2.53
CA ILE A 52 -1.77 -7.12 2.19
C ILE A 52 -3.16 -7.13 1.55
N LEU A 53 -3.36 -8.02 0.59
CA LEU A 53 -4.67 -8.28 -0.01
C LEU A 53 -5.66 -8.80 1.04
N ASP A 54 -6.94 -8.52 0.83
CA ASP A 54 -8.03 -9.19 1.53
C ASP A 54 -8.66 -10.28 0.65
N SER A 55 -9.88 -10.72 0.97
CA SER A 55 -10.57 -11.77 0.21
C SER A 55 -11.33 -11.29 -1.03
N GLU A 56 -11.56 -9.99 -1.21
CA GLU A 56 -12.35 -9.40 -2.29
C GLU A 56 -11.47 -8.80 -3.39
N ILE A 57 -11.19 -9.60 -4.41
CA ILE A 57 -10.26 -9.24 -5.49
C ILE A 57 -10.73 -8.11 -6.41
N ASN A 58 -12.00 -7.71 -6.35
CA ASN A 58 -12.60 -6.76 -7.29
C ASN A 58 -12.73 -5.34 -6.76
N ASP A 59 -12.32 -5.07 -5.52
CA ASP A 59 -12.31 -3.72 -4.98
C ASP A 59 -10.88 -3.15 -4.93
N LEU A 60 -10.68 -2.07 -4.18
CA LEU A 60 -9.36 -1.46 -3.98
C LEU A 60 -9.05 -1.40 -2.48
N LYS A 61 -9.40 -2.49 -1.77
CA LYS A 61 -9.29 -2.62 -0.33
C LYS A 61 -8.33 -3.72 0.04
N GLY A 62 -7.73 -3.56 1.21
CA GLY A 62 -6.90 -4.59 1.79
C GLY A 62 -6.68 -4.34 3.26
N GLU A 63 -5.78 -5.13 3.84
CA GLU A 63 -5.36 -4.98 5.23
C GLU A 63 -4.02 -4.26 5.30
N PHE A 64 -3.82 -3.49 6.38
CA PHE A 64 -2.51 -2.95 6.71
C PHE A 64 -2.06 -3.38 8.10
N ARG A 65 -0.74 -3.46 8.27
CA ARG A 65 -0.08 -3.66 9.56
C ARG A 65 1.03 -2.63 9.68
N SER A 66 0.91 -1.73 10.64
CA SER A 66 1.93 -0.72 10.94
C SER A 66 2.56 -0.98 12.30
N LYS A 67 3.87 -0.75 12.38
CA LYS A 67 4.65 -0.92 13.60
C LYS A 67 5.73 0.14 13.67
N GLY A 68 5.93 0.72 14.85
CA GLY A 68 7.03 1.64 15.12
C GLY A 68 7.46 1.58 16.58
N VAL A 69 8.22 2.57 17.03
CA VAL A 69 8.73 2.59 18.41
C VAL A 69 7.57 2.86 19.38
N GLY A 70 7.18 1.82 20.12
CA GLY A 70 6.14 1.92 21.16
C GLY A 70 4.71 1.79 20.65
N TYR A 71 4.50 1.44 19.37
CA TYR A 71 3.16 1.18 18.83
C TYR A 71 3.13 0.06 17.80
N GLU A 72 1.96 -0.55 17.69
CA GLU A 72 1.57 -1.47 16.62
C GLU A 72 0.09 -1.21 16.34
N THR A 73 -0.30 -1.20 15.07
CA THR A 73 -1.67 -0.92 14.65
C THR A 73 -1.97 -1.68 13.37
N ASN A 74 -3.18 -2.20 13.28
CA ASN A 74 -3.69 -2.94 12.14
C ASN A 74 -5.09 -2.47 11.80
N GLY A 75 -5.50 -2.70 10.56
CA GLY A 75 -6.81 -2.29 10.08
C GLY A 75 -6.95 -2.53 8.59
N GLN A 76 -7.89 -1.80 8.00
CA GLN A 76 -8.15 -1.85 6.57
C GLN A 76 -7.67 -0.57 5.89
N PHE A 77 -7.32 -0.68 4.62
CA PHE A 77 -7.09 0.49 3.77
C PHE A 77 -7.97 0.41 2.51
N GLU A 78 -8.25 1.56 1.92
CA GLU A 78 -8.98 1.68 0.64
C GLU A 78 -8.33 2.76 -0.23
N LEU A 79 -8.14 2.49 -1.52
CA LEU A 79 -7.64 3.47 -2.49
C LEU A 79 -8.79 4.14 -3.25
N ASP A 80 -8.89 5.46 -3.12
CA ASP A 80 -9.60 6.31 -4.06
C ASP A 80 -8.61 6.83 -5.11
N THR A 81 -8.58 6.13 -6.24
CA THR A 81 -7.65 6.44 -7.35
C THR A 81 -8.03 7.67 -8.15
N VAL A 82 -9.30 8.11 -8.07
CA VAL A 82 -9.78 9.32 -8.75
C VAL A 82 -9.28 10.55 -8.00
N ASN A 83 -9.41 10.55 -6.68
CA ASN A 83 -9.00 11.66 -5.83
C ASN A 83 -7.55 11.55 -5.32
N LYS A 84 -6.88 10.42 -5.59
CA LYS A 84 -5.53 10.10 -5.09
C LYS A 84 -5.46 10.12 -3.56
N ILE A 85 -6.47 9.52 -2.94
CA ILE A 85 -6.59 9.41 -1.48
C ILE A 85 -6.47 7.95 -1.08
N ILE A 86 -5.73 7.69 -0.01
CA ILE A 86 -5.77 6.43 0.72
C ILE A 86 -6.49 6.64 2.04
N HIS A 87 -7.48 5.80 2.30
CA HIS A 87 -8.20 5.75 3.57
C HIS A 87 -7.62 4.63 4.42
N PHE A 88 -7.50 4.86 5.72
CA PHE A 88 -7.11 3.88 6.73
C PHE A 88 -8.19 3.83 7.81
N ASP A 89 -8.73 2.65 8.03
CA ASP A 89 -9.78 2.37 9.01
C ASP A 89 -9.24 1.44 10.09
N PHE A 90 -9.14 1.95 11.33
CA PHE A 90 -8.61 1.22 12.48
C PHE A 90 -9.11 1.82 13.80
N ASN A 91 -9.30 1.02 14.85
CA ASN A 91 -9.69 1.51 16.19
C ASN A 91 -10.86 2.51 16.20
N ASN A 92 -11.91 2.27 15.39
CA ASN A 92 -13.05 3.18 15.20
C ASN A 92 -12.66 4.59 14.71
N THR A 93 -11.50 4.71 14.07
CA THR A 93 -10.96 5.94 13.49
C THR A 93 -10.77 5.71 11.99
N GLN A 94 -11.09 6.72 11.21
CA GLN A 94 -10.74 6.79 9.80
C GLN A 94 -9.73 7.93 9.60
N LYS A 95 -8.60 7.63 8.97
CA LYS A 95 -7.63 8.64 8.52
C LYS A 95 -7.52 8.61 7.00
N SER A 96 -7.28 9.77 6.41
CA SER A 96 -7.19 9.91 4.95
C SER A 96 -5.96 10.72 4.58
N TYR A 97 -5.24 10.27 3.57
CA TYR A 97 -4.01 10.90 3.11
C TYR A 97 -4.04 11.04 1.60
N VAL A 98 -3.55 12.17 1.09
CA VAL A 98 -3.18 12.24 -0.32
C VAL A 98 -1.97 11.33 -0.50
N PHE A 99 -1.98 10.45 -1.50
CA PHE A 99 -0.89 9.53 -1.74
C PHE A 99 -0.28 9.68 -3.12
N HIS A 100 1.01 9.34 -3.20
CA HIS A 100 1.70 9.05 -4.44
C HIS A 100 2.50 7.76 -4.26
N ILE A 101 2.54 6.94 -5.30
CA ILE A 101 3.27 5.68 -5.28
C ILE A 101 3.99 5.44 -6.61
N SER A 102 5.21 4.93 -6.50
CA SER A 102 6.03 4.36 -7.56
C SER A 102 6.51 2.96 -7.14
N ASP A 103 7.31 2.31 -7.98
CA ASP A 103 7.78 0.94 -7.77
C ASP A 103 8.45 0.72 -6.39
N ASP A 104 9.24 1.69 -5.93
CA ASP A 104 10.06 1.61 -4.72
C ASP A 104 9.81 2.73 -3.70
N SER A 105 8.95 3.70 -4.02
CA SER A 105 8.70 4.87 -3.17
C SER A 105 7.21 5.17 -3.02
N MET A 106 6.84 5.66 -1.84
CA MET A 106 5.48 6.07 -1.53
C MET A 106 5.51 7.32 -0.67
N THR A 107 4.56 8.24 -0.87
CA THR A 107 4.38 9.40 0.00
C THR A 107 2.96 9.50 0.49
N PHE A 108 2.81 9.95 1.74
CA PHE A 108 1.55 10.39 2.31
C PHE A 108 1.64 11.88 2.63
N THR A 109 0.66 12.64 2.17
CA THR A 109 0.56 14.08 2.43
C THR A 109 -0.75 14.36 3.15
N TYR A 110 -0.65 15.13 4.24
CA TYR A 110 -1.79 15.53 5.05
C TYR A 110 -1.51 16.86 5.75
N SER A 111 -2.51 17.41 6.42
CA SER A 111 -2.37 18.63 7.21
C SER A 111 -2.88 18.46 8.62
N GLU A 112 -2.08 18.86 9.60
CA GLU A 112 -2.47 18.98 11.00
C GLU A 112 -2.29 20.44 11.43
N ASP A 113 -3.31 21.05 12.04
CA ASP A 113 -3.26 22.46 12.48
C ASP A 113 -2.80 23.48 11.41
N ASN A 114 -3.20 23.26 10.14
CA ASN A 114 -2.78 24.03 8.96
C ASN A 114 -1.29 23.92 8.60
N ILE A 115 -0.59 22.92 9.13
CA ILE A 115 0.79 22.60 8.78
C ILE A 115 0.76 21.42 7.82
N GLU A 116 1.40 21.56 6.67
CA GLU A 116 1.58 20.47 5.72
C GLU A 116 2.66 19.51 6.23
N ILE A 117 2.32 18.22 6.21
CA ILE A 117 3.18 17.11 6.57
C ILE A 117 3.25 16.16 5.38
N ILE A 118 4.47 15.82 4.98
CA ILE A 118 4.74 14.81 3.95
C ILE A 118 5.61 13.71 4.55
N GLU A 119 5.09 12.49 4.59
CA GLU A 119 5.84 11.30 4.97
C GLU A 119 6.31 10.58 3.72
N ALA A 120 7.59 10.22 3.67
CA ALA A 120 8.17 9.45 2.60
C ALA A 120 8.52 8.04 3.09
N TRP A 121 8.17 7.05 2.28
CA TRP A 121 8.30 5.63 2.56
C TRP A 121 9.03 4.96 1.41
N ARG A 122 9.82 3.93 1.72
CA ARG A 122 10.55 3.13 0.74
C ARG A 122 10.18 1.67 0.89
N LYS A 123 9.99 0.99 -0.23
CA LYS A 123 9.69 -0.43 -0.25
C LYS A 123 10.87 -1.22 0.35
N GLU A 124 10.58 -2.14 1.25
CA GLU A 124 11.57 -3.09 1.77
C GLU A 124 11.74 -4.25 0.78
N GLU A 125 12.98 -4.70 0.60
CA GLU A 125 13.33 -5.88 -0.22
C GLU A 125 13.06 -7.20 0.51
#